data_AF-A0A939G2V6-F1
#
_entry.id   AF-A0A939G2V6-F1
#
_cell.length_a   1.000
_cell.length_b   1.000
_cell.length_c   1.000
_cell.angle_alpha   90.00
_cell.angle_beta   90.00
_cell.angle_gamma   90.00
#
_symmetry.space_group_name_H-M   'P 1'
#
loop_
_entity.id
_entity.type
_entity.pdbx_description
1 polymer ?
#
loop_
_entity_poly.entity_id
_entity_poly.type
_entity_poly.pdbx_seq_one_letter_code
_entity_poly.pdbx_strand_id
1 'polypeptide(L)'
;MPEFAPSQFVATQKRWLKPLGIVDRPWLILGSAPDPTIPDGILATHARIDINNVGRTAQAMGLGQADLTVRAKKKSWEEHPHIDTRMLLWIHTVPALVLPLLLIGKPYDHIGRVRPLRRRDRENVVLEVSGVPLEGFGDLGKVTNGVAMACYGLLLGVPEIVLSGISLSKVGHSYDQLGRRRRQVDEDRAVLTALAPEPRLSTSEADLAAESGIRLWSPS
;
A
#
# COMPACT_ATOMS: atom_id res chain seq x y z
N MET A 1 8.17 18.90 -20.13
CA MET A 1 8.38 18.00 -18.97
C MET A 1 8.24 16.56 -19.46
N PRO A 2 9.03 15.59 -19.00
CA PRO A 2 8.90 14.22 -19.49
C PRO A 2 7.55 13.62 -19.09
N GLU A 3 6.98 12.91 -20.05
CA GLU A 3 5.77 12.08 -19.98
C GLU A 3 6.02 10.87 -19.06
N PHE A 4 4.97 10.34 -18.45
CA PHE A 4 5.08 9.10 -17.69
C PHE A 4 5.33 7.96 -18.67
N ALA A 5 6.39 7.19 -18.45
CA ALA A 5 6.72 6.04 -19.28
C ALA A 5 6.52 4.75 -18.46
N PRO A 6 5.34 4.09 -18.54
CA PRO A 6 5.00 2.93 -17.71
C PRO A 6 6.05 1.82 -17.78
N SER A 7 6.52 1.49 -18.99
CA SER A 7 7.54 0.45 -19.19
C SER A 7 8.86 0.74 -18.46
N GLN A 8 9.34 1.99 -18.52
CA GLN A 8 10.57 2.39 -17.84
C GLN A 8 10.38 2.40 -16.31
N PHE A 9 9.21 2.85 -15.84
CA PHE A 9 8.84 2.82 -14.44
C PHE A 9 8.83 1.38 -13.92
N VAL A 10 8.11 0.47 -14.59
CA VAL A 10 8.03 -0.95 -14.24
C VAL A 10 9.40 -1.59 -14.20
N ALA A 11 10.22 -1.45 -15.24
CA ALA A 11 11.56 -2.02 -15.28
C ALA A 11 12.44 -1.54 -14.11
N THR A 12 12.33 -0.25 -13.78
CA THR A 12 13.09 0.38 -12.70
C THR A 12 12.64 -0.14 -11.33
N GLN A 13 11.34 -0.26 -11.10
CA GLN A 13 10.79 -0.75 -9.84
C GLN A 13 11.04 -2.24 -9.66
N LYS A 14 10.82 -3.07 -10.69
CA LYS A 14 11.13 -4.51 -10.65
C LYS A 14 12.59 -4.75 -10.31
N ARG A 15 13.52 -4.01 -10.93
CA ARG A 15 14.96 -4.13 -10.64
C ARG A 15 15.27 -3.86 -9.17
N TRP A 16 14.59 -2.89 -8.55
CA TRP A 16 14.82 -2.54 -7.15
C TRP A 16 14.21 -3.54 -6.17
N LEU A 17 13.04 -4.10 -6.50
CA LEU A 17 12.35 -5.09 -5.69
C LEU A 17 12.86 -6.52 -5.89
N LYS A 18 13.58 -6.81 -6.99
CA LYS A 18 14.14 -8.13 -7.31
C LYS A 18 14.88 -8.80 -6.14
N PRO A 19 15.72 -8.10 -5.34
CA PRO A 19 16.40 -8.72 -4.20
C PRO A 19 15.47 -9.24 -3.09
N LEU A 20 14.22 -8.77 -3.01
CA LEU A 20 13.23 -9.32 -2.08
C LEU A 20 12.50 -10.54 -2.64
N GLY A 21 12.54 -10.76 -3.95
CA GLY A 21 11.77 -11.81 -4.62
C GLY A 21 10.25 -11.62 -4.55
N ILE A 22 9.76 -10.42 -4.19
CA ILE A 22 8.33 -10.20 -3.94
C ILE A 22 7.53 -9.92 -5.20
N VAL A 23 8.15 -9.53 -6.32
CA VAL A 23 7.43 -9.24 -7.56
C VAL A 23 6.78 -10.52 -8.13
N ASP A 24 7.41 -11.66 -7.90
CA ASP A 24 6.97 -12.97 -8.38
C ASP A 24 6.16 -13.75 -7.32
N ARG A 25 5.78 -13.09 -6.21
CA ARG A 25 4.99 -13.65 -5.11
C ARG A 25 3.70 -12.88 -4.93
N PRO A 26 2.58 -13.52 -4.52
CA PRO A 26 1.36 -12.82 -4.12
C PRO A 26 1.62 -11.78 -3.02
N TRP A 27 0.84 -10.70 -2.98
CA TRP A 27 0.96 -9.63 -1.98
C TRP A 27 -0.23 -9.61 -1.04
N LEU A 28 0.04 -9.53 0.26
CA LEU A 28 -0.93 -9.07 1.25
C LEU A 28 -0.64 -7.60 1.54
N ILE A 29 -1.51 -6.70 1.09
CA ILE A 29 -1.42 -5.27 1.41
C ILE A 29 -2.19 -5.02 2.70
N LEU A 30 -1.46 -4.71 3.75
CA LEU A 30 -2.01 -4.45 5.07
C LEU A 30 -2.24 -2.95 5.27
N GLY A 31 -3.51 -2.60 5.47
CA GLY A 31 -3.99 -1.25 5.70
C GLY A 31 -4.33 -0.98 7.16
N SER A 32 -4.54 0.30 7.46
CA SER A 32 -4.70 0.79 8.83
C SER A 32 -6.13 0.73 9.39
N ALA A 33 -7.10 0.09 8.72
CA ALA A 33 -8.46 0.01 9.29
C ALA A 33 -8.44 -0.75 10.63
N PRO A 34 -9.42 -0.48 11.52
CA PRO A 34 -9.61 -1.25 12.74
C PRO A 34 -9.80 -2.74 12.44
N ASP A 35 -9.25 -3.60 13.29
CA ASP A 35 -9.46 -5.06 13.27
C ASP A 35 -9.27 -5.69 11.88
N PRO A 36 -8.06 -5.57 11.28
CA PRO A 36 -7.81 -6.12 9.95
C PRO A 36 -8.00 -7.64 9.95
N THR A 37 -8.77 -8.13 8.98
CA THR A 37 -8.95 -9.57 8.79
C THR A 37 -7.73 -10.11 8.07
N ILE A 38 -6.86 -10.84 8.76
CA ILE A 38 -5.69 -11.48 8.15
C ILE A 38 -5.97 -12.98 8.06
N PRO A 39 -6.11 -13.55 6.85
CA PRO A 39 -6.38 -14.97 6.71
C PRO A 39 -5.24 -15.83 7.27
N ASP A 40 -5.60 -16.94 7.91
CA ASP A 40 -4.64 -17.86 8.51
C ASP A 40 -3.66 -18.41 7.47
N GLY A 41 -2.37 -18.42 7.82
CA GLY A 41 -1.31 -18.97 6.96
C GLY A 41 -0.98 -18.15 5.71
N ILE A 42 -1.69 -17.04 5.41
CA ILE A 42 -1.51 -16.27 4.17
C ILE A 42 -0.07 -15.77 3.98
N LEU A 43 0.62 -15.45 5.07
CA LEU A 43 2.01 -14.95 5.06
C LEU A 43 3.05 -16.02 4.67
N ALA A 44 2.68 -17.30 4.66
CA ALA A 44 3.58 -18.36 4.17
C ALA A 44 3.77 -18.26 2.64
N THR A 45 2.76 -17.76 1.92
CA THR A 45 2.78 -17.67 0.45
C THR A 45 2.89 -16.23 -0.03
N HIS A 46 2.35 -15.27 0.73
CA HIS A 46 2.29 -13.86 0.34
C HIS A 46 3.44 -13.05 0.93
N ALA A 47 3.93 -12.08 0.17
CA ALA A 47 4.77 -11.01 0.67
C ALA A 47 3.91 -9.96 1.40
N ARG A 48 4.36 -9.48 2.57
CA ARG A 48 3.61 -8.50 3.36
C ARG A 48 4.00 -7.07 3.00
N ILE A 49 3.01 -6.27 2.59
CA ILE A 49 3.18 -4.87 2.21
C ILE A 49 2.45 -3.97 3.23
N ASP A 50 3.21 -3.32 4.09
CA ASP A 50 2.68 -2.50 5.18
C ASP A 50 2.43 -1.06 4.71
N ILE A 51 1.23 -0.54 4.95
CA ILE A 51 0.88 0.85 4.66
C ILE A 51 1.11 1.75 5.87
N ASN A 52 1.95 2.77 5.69
CA ASN A 52 2.29 3.78 6.69
C ASN A 52 2.80 3.18 8.00
N ASN A 53 2.04 3.34 9.10
CA ASN A 53 2.41 2.94 10.45
C ASN A 53 1.66 1.66 10.88
N VAL A 54 1.05 0.93 9.93
CA VAL A 54 0.34 -0.33 10.22
C VAL A 54 1.25 -1.42 10.79
N GLY A 55 2.57 -1.28 10.62
CA GLY A 55 3.57 -2.13 11.28
C GLY A 55 3.34 -2.25 12.79
N ARG A 56 2.77 -1.23 13.44
CA ARG A 56 2.35 -1.29 14.84
C ARG A 56 1.27 -2.34 15.10
N THR A 57 0.26 -2.41 14.23
CA THR A 57 -0.78 -3.44 14.28
C THR A 57 -0.18 -4.81 13.97
N ALA A 58 0.68 -4.90 12.96
CA ALA A 58 1.37 -6.14 12.60
C ALA A 58 2.24 -6.69 13.74
N GLN A 59 2.93 -5.82 14.49
CA GLN A 59 3.70 -6.18 15.68
C GLN A 59 2.83 -6.70 16.81
N ALA A 60 1.70 -6.02 17.10
CA ALA A 60 0.74 -6.49 18.09
C ALA A 60 0.18 -7.88 17.75
N MET A 61 0.09 -8.20 16.46
CA MET A 61 -0.33 -9.50 15.93
C MET A 61 0.82 -10.50 15.76
N GLY A 62 2.06 -10.15 16.12
CA GLY A 62 3.22 -11.05 16.03
C GLY A 62 3.66 -11.40 14.61
N LEU A 63 3.33 -10.59 13.60
CA LEU A 63 3.56 -10.93 12.19
C LEU A 63 5.03 -10.75 11.73
N GLY A 64 5.90 -10.23 12.59
CA GLY A 64 7.32 -10.01 12.30
C GLY A 64 7.60 -8.88 11.31
N GLN A 65 8.80 -8.91 10.72
CA GLN A 65 9.30 -7.91 9.77
C GLN A 65 8.50 -7.87 8.46
N ALA A 66 8.22 -6.68 7.94
CA ALA A 66 7.56 -6.51 6.63
C ALA A 66 8.55 -6.72 5.46
N ASP A 67 8.06 -7.24 4.33
CA ASP A 67 8.87 -7.25 3.11
C ASP A 67 9.02 -5.84 2.53
N LEU A 68 7.93 -5.07 2.51
CA LEU A 68 7.91 -3.70 2.03
C LEU A 68 7.01 -2.85 2.91
N THR A 69 7.48 -1.68 3.32
CA THR A 69 6.63 -0.65 3.92
C THR A 69 6.50 0.53 2.97
N VAL A 70 5.28 1.01 2.75
CA VAL A 70 4.99 2.17 1.90
C VAL A 70 4.47 3.30 2.76
N ARG A 71 5.21 4.41 2.83
CA ARG A 71 4.93 5.45 3.82
C ARG A 71 4.83 6.83 3.21
N ALA A 72 3.84 7.60 3.65
CA ALA A 72 3.75 9.02 3.30
C ALA A 72 4.77 9.85 4.10
N LYS A 73 5.41 10.85 3.47
CA LYS A 73 6.34 11.79 4.14
C LYS A 73 5.78 12.40 5.43
N LYS A 74 4.48 12.71 5.46
CA LYS A 74 3.83 13.42 6.57
C LYS A 74 3.50 12.52 7.77
N LYS A 75 3.75 11.21 7.72
CA LYS A 75 3.47 10.31 8.85
C LYS A 75 4.52 10.50 9.94
N SER A 76 4.05 10.68 11.18
CA SER A 76 4.90 10.79 12.36
C SER A 76 5.65 9.48 12.58
N TRP A 77 6.92 9.60 12.96
CA TRP A 77 7.79 8.48 13.32
C TRP A 77 7.59 8.06 14.78
N GLU A 78 7.06 8.97 15.59
CA GLU A 78 6.72 8.76 16.99
C GLU A 78 5.44 7.93 17.14
N GLU A 79 4.51 8.00 16.18
CA GLU A 79 3.32 7.13 16.13
C GLU A 79 3.65 5.64 16.01
N HIS A 80 4.80 5.30 15.43
CA HIS A 80 5.33 3.95 15.33
C HIS A 80 6.87 4.00 15.26
N PRO A 81 7.55 4.02 16.43
CA PRO A 81 9.00 4.15 16.51
C PRO A 81 9.76 2.85 16.19
N HIS A 82 9.04 1.75 16.00
CA HIS A 82 9.56 0.39 15.83
C HIS A 82 9.38 -0.11 14.40
N ILE A 83 9.55 0.75 13.40
CA ILE A 83 9.41 0.30 12.01
C ILE A 83 10.46 -0.78 11.73
N ASP A 84 9.99 -1.94 11.27
CA ASP A 84 10.81 -3.10 10.94
C ASP A 84 10.43 -3.60 9.54
N THR A 85 11.28 -3.30 8.55
CA THR A 85 10.99 -3.55 7.14
C THR A 85 12.24 -3.81 6.32
N ARG A 86 12.16 -4.78 5.40
CA ARG A 86 13.27 -5.10 4.50
C ARG A 86 13.50 -4.00 3.47
N MET A 87 12.43 -3.35 3.00
CA MET A 87 12.50 -2.16 2.15
C MET A 87 11.44 -1.11 2.49
N LEU A 88 11.82 0.16 2.40
CA LEU A 88 10.93 1.31 2.55
C LEU A 88 10.74 2.02 1.20
N LEU A 89 9.51 2.02 0.70
CA LEU A 89 9.07 2.87 -0.39
C LEU A 89 8.48 4.17 0.19
N TRP A 90 9.31 5.21 0.23
CA TRP A 90 8.94 6.45 0.88
C TRP A 90 8.35 7.44 -0.12
N ILE A 91 7.10 7.86 0.08
CA ILE A 91 6.49 8.88 -0.78
C ILE A 91 7.14 10.23 -0.50
N HIS A 92 8.13 10.58 -1.33
CA HIS A 92 8.97 11.75 -1.16
C HIS A 92 9.42 12.31 -2.51
N THR A 93 9.78 13.60 -2.53
CA THR A 93 10.32 14.31 -3.69
C THR A 93 11.84 14.30 -3.78
N VAL A 94 12.55 13.85 -2.73
CA VAL A 94 14.02 13.92 -2.71
C VAL A 94 14.59 12.75 -3.52
N PRO A 95 15.79 12.91 -4.09
CA PRO A 95 16.47 11.82 -4.78
C PRO A 95 16.76 10.63 -3.85
N ALA A 96 16.86 9.42 -4.42
CA ALA A 96 17.11 8.19 -3.67
C ALA A 96 18.38 8.25 -2.81
N LEU A 97 19.44 8.90 -3.30
CA LEU A 97 20.71 9.06 -2.60
C LEU A 97 20.59 9.89 -1.32
N VAL A 98 19.57 10.76 -1.21
CA VAL A 98 19.38 11.66 -0.06
C VAL A 98 18.52 10.99 1.02
N LEU A 99 17.67 10.02 0.68
CA LEU A 99 16.75 9.41 1.63
C LEU A 99 17.43 8.76 2.84
N PRO A 100 18.54 8.01 2.70
CA PRO A 100 19.23 7.44 3.86
C PRO A 100 19.66 8.52 4.87
N LEU A 101 20.10 9.69 4.40
CA LEU A 101 20.48 10.80 5.28
C LEU A 101 19.28 11.33 6.06
N LEU A 102 18.10 11.36 5.45
CA LEU A 102 16.86 11.74 6.13
C LEU A 102 16.40 10.71 7.17
N LEU A 103 16.95 9.49 7.18
CA LEU A 103 16.66 8.48 8.20
C LEU A 103 17.55 8.63 9.44
N ILE A 104 18.64 9.42 9.38
CA ILE A 104 19.51 9.64 10.53
C ILE A 104 18.71 10.30 11.66
N GLY A 105 18.80 9.70 12.85
CA GLY A 105 18.10 10.18 14.05
C GLY A 105 16.59 9.90 14.10
N LYS A 106 16.05 9.16 13.13
CA LYS A 106 14.64 8.73 13.16
C LYS A 106 14.49 7.42 13.94
N PRO A 107 13.41 7.24 14.72
CA PRO A 107 13.18 5.99 15.43
C PRO A 107 12.65 4.92 14.47
N TYR A 108 13.38 3.81 14.35
CA TYR A 108 12.98 2.57 13.68
C TYR A 108 13.87 1.43 14.18
N ASP A 109 13.39 0.19 14.06
CA ASP A 109 14.17 -1.00 14.42
C ASP A 109 15.05 -1.44 13.24
N HIS A 110 14.46 -1.53 12.03
CA HIS A 110 15.19 -1.88 10.82
C HIS A 110 14.56 -1.30 9.55
N ILE A 111 15.40 -0.73 8.70
CA ILE A 111 15.08 -0.36 7.31
C ILE A 111 16.23 -0.83 6.43
N GLY A 112 16.03 -1.91 5.67
CA GLY A 112 17.11 -2.49 4.86
C GLY A 112 17.52 -1.60 3.67
N ARG A 113 16.56 -1.20 2.83
CA ARG A 113 16.80 -0.24 1.72
C ARG A 113 15.65 0.75 1.60
N VAL A 114 15.95 1.96 1.14
CA VAL A 114 14.94 3.01 0.96
C VAL A 114 14.93 3.53 -0.49
N ARG A 115 13.73 3.81 -1.02
CA ARG A 115 13.55 4.41 -2.36
C ARG A 115 12.41 5.42 -2.36
N PRO A 116 12.50 6.52 -3.14
CA PRO A 116 11.39 7.45 -3.28
C PRO A 116 10.33 6.88 -4.23
N LEU A 117 9.07 7.03 -3.87
CA LEU A 117 7.95 7.04 -4.81
C LEU A 117 7.44 8.47 -4.93
N ARG A 118 7.55 9.08 -6.12
CA ARG A 118 7.03 10.43 -6.29
C ARG A 118 5.51 10.38 -6.28
N ARG A 119 4.90 11.43 -5.72
CA ARG A 119 3.44 11.58 -5.71
C ARG A 119 2.84 11.47 -7.12
N ARG A 120 3.46 12.14 -8.10
CA ARG A 120 3.03 12.08 -9.50
C ARG A 120 3.11 10.67 -10.07
N ASP A 121 4.22 9.95 -9.85
CA ASP A 121 4.36 8.57 -10.34
C ASP A 121 3.28 7.66 -9.72
N ARG A 122 3.00 7.82 -8.42
CA ARG A 122 1.93 7.11 -7.74
C ARG A 122 0.56 7.40 -8.35
N GLU A 123 0.26 8.66 -8.67
CA GLU A 123 -1.02 9.06 -9.27
C GLU A 123 -1.13 8.55 -10.72
N ASN A 124 -0.05 8.61 -11.50
CA ASN A 124 -0.01 8.03 -12.85
C ASN A 124 -0.19 6.51 -12.84
N VAL A 125 0.40 5.80 -11.86
CA VAL A 125 0.19 4.35 -11.70
C VAL A 125 -1.28 4.02 -11.45
N VAL A 126 -1.97 4.83 -10.64
CA VAL A 126 -3.40 4.63 -10.39
C VAL A 126 -4.19 4.82 -11.69
N LEU A 127 -3.97 5.94 -12.39
CA LEU A 127 -4.63 6.24 -13.66
C LEU A 127 -4.38 5.16 -14.73
N GLU A 128 -3.13 4.73 -14.88
CA GLU A 128 -2.71 3.71 -15.85
C GLU A 128 -3.45 2.37 -15.62
N VAL A 129 -3.64 1.99 -14.36
CA VAL A 129 -4.18 0.67 -14.00
C VAL A 129 -5.70 0.67 -13.90
N SER A 130 -6.30 1.73 -13.35
CA SER A 130 -7.76 1.79 -13.18
C SER A 130 -8.48 2.45 -14.35
N GLY A 131 -7.79 3.25 -15.16
CA GLY A 131 -8.41 4.11 -16.18
C GLY A 131 -9.27 5.24 -15.59
N VAL A 132 -9.26 5.43 -14.27
CA VAL A 132 -10.11 6.42 -13.59
C VAL A 132 -9.35 7.74 -13.42
N PRO A 133 -9.71 8.82 -14.14
CA PRO A 133 -9.24 10.15 -13.83
C PRO A 133 -9.87 10.58 -12.50
N LEU A 134 -9.05 10.85 -11.49
CA LEU A 134 -9.54 11.25 -10.16
C LEU A 134 -9.91 12.73 -10.10
N GLU A 135 -9.70 13.48 -11.17
CA GLU A 135 -10.22 14.83 -11.33
C GLU A 135 -11.77 14.79 -11.34
N GLY A 136 -12.38 15.13 -10.19
CA GLY A 136 -13.83 15.15 -10.02
C GLY A 136 -14.40 14.07 -9.09
N PHE A 137 -13.55 13.20 -8.54
CA PHE A 137 -13.94 12.28 -7.46
C PHE A 137 -13.46 12.81 -6.11
N GLY A 138 -14.38 12.94 -5.16
CA GLY A 138 -14.10 13.44 -3.81
C GLY A 138 -13.45 14.83 -3.80
N ASP A 139 -12.80 15.15 -2.67
CA ASP A 139 -12.19 16.47 -2.44
C ASP A 139 -10.67 16.49 -2.61
N LEU A 140 -10.03 15.31 -2.67
CA LEU A 140 -8.56 15.21 -2.58
C LEU A 140 -7.90 14.87 -3.92
N GLY A 141 -8.65 14.34 -4.89
CA GLY A 141 -8.14 13.97 -6.21
C GLY A 141 -7.07 12.88 -6.15
N LYS A 142 -7.13 12.02 -5.13
CA LYS A 142 -6.21 10.88 -4.95
C LYS A 142 -6.80 9.83 -4.02
N VAL A 143 -6.50 8.57 -4.29
CA VAL A 143 -6.80 7.42 -3.42
C VAL A 143 -5.90 7.35 -2.18
N THR A 144 -6.21 6.46 -1.24
CA THR A 144 -5.34 6.10 -0.11
C THR A 144 -4.09 5.34 -0.58
N ASN A 145 -3.10 5.19 0.30
CA ASN A 145 -1.89 4.44 -0.03
C ASN A 145 -2.17 2.94 -0.25
N GLY A 146 -3.17 2.35 0.41
CA GLY A 146 -3.52 0.93 0.21
C GLY A 146 -4.00 0.68 -1.22
N VAL A 147 -5.00 1.43 -1.68
CA VAL A 147 -5.52 1.32 -3.04
C VAL A 147 -4.45 1.65 -4.10
N ALA A 148 -3.64 2.70 -3.89
CA ALA A 148 -2.54 3.00 -4.82
C ALA A 148 -1.49 1.88 -4.89
N MET A 149 -1.25 1.16 -3.80
CA MET A 149 -0.32 0.04 -3.79
C MET A 149 -0.90 -1.21 -4.44
N ALA A 150 -2.23 -1.37 -4.45
CA ALA A 150 -2.89 -2.38 -5.27
C ALA A 150 -2.61 -2.11 -6.75
N CYS A 151 -2.87 -0.89 -7.24
CA CYS A 151 -2.53 -0.50 -8.61
C CYS A 151 -1.03 -0.70 -8.92
N TYR A 152 -0.15 -0.30 -7.99
CA TYR A 152 1.28 -0.50 -8.14
C TYR A 152 1.66 -1.97 -8.31
N GLY A 153 1.15 -2.88 -7.47
CA GLY A 153 1.40 -4.32 -7.62
C GLY A 153 0.86 -4.88 -8.93
N LEU A 154 -0.35 -4.48 -9.34
CA LEU A 154 -0.97 -4.91 -10.59
C LEU A 154 -0.14 -4.48 -11.81
N LEU A 155 0.33 -3.23 -11.83
CA LEU A 155 1.20 -2.70 -12.89
C LEU A 155 2.54 -3.43 -12.94
N LEU A 156 3.07 -3.85 -11.80
CA LEU A 156 4.27 -4.68 -11.75
C LEU A 156 4.01 -6.13 -12.18
N GLY A 157 2.77 -6.55 -12.40
CA GLY A 157 2.48 -7.93 -12.78
C GLY A 157 2.61 -8.92 -11.62
N VAL A 158 2.41 -8.46 -10.39
CA VAL A 158 2.31 -9.35 -9.22
C VAL A 158 1.19 -10.38 -9.46
N PRO A 159 1.38 -11.67 -9.09
CA PRO A 159 0.44 -12.73 -9.45
C PRO A 159 -0.92 -12.62 -8.76
N GLU A 160 -0.97 -12.15 -7.51
CA GLU A 160 -2.21 -11.92 -6.75
C GLU A 160 -1.99 -10.82 -5.71
N ILE A 161 -3.05 -10.06 -5.40
CA ILE A 161 -3.08 -9.02 -4.38
C ILE A 161 -4.32 -9.23 -3.50
N VAL A 162 -4.09 -9.31 -2.20
CA VAL A 162 -5.12 -9.38 -1.17
C VAL A 162 -5.04 -8.10 -0.34
N LEU A 163 -6.14 -7.35 -0.29
CA LEU A 163 -6.29 -6.19 0.58
C LEU A 163 -6.80 -6.65 1.96
N SER A 164 -6.13 -6.23 3.02
CA SER A 164 -6.54 -6.45 4.41
C SER A 164 -6.43 -5.14 5.18
N GLY A 165 -7.33 -4.86 6.12
CA GLY A 165 -7.33 -3.60 6.86
C GLY A 165 -7.61 -2.37 5.99
N ILE A 166 -8.37 -2.54 4.91
CA ILE A 166 -8.86 -1.46 4.05
C ILE A 166 -10.38 -1.41 4.18
N SER A 167 -10.96 -0.21 4.34
CA SER A 167 -12.40 -0.04 4.48
C SER A 167 -12.84 1.28 3.88
N LEU A 168 -14.06 1.31 3.34
CA LEU A 168 -14.69 2.51 2.80
C LEU A 168 -15.63 3.18 3.83
N SER A 169 -16.07 2.44 4.84
CA SER A 169 -17.11 2.83 5.80
C SER A 169 -16.60 3.02 7.24
N LYS A 170 -15.61 2.23 7.69
CA LYS A 170 -15.10 2.29 9.07
C LYS A 170 -14.27 3.56 9.31
N VAL A 171 -14.59 4.29 10.38
CA VAL A 171 -13.86 5.48 10.84
C VAL A 171 -12.75 5.08 11.82
N GLY A 172 -11.58 5.73 11.75
CA GLY A 172 -10.44 5.49 12.65
C GLY A 172 -9.32 4.63 12.05
N HIS A 173 -8.21 4.52 12.77
CA HIS A 173 -7.12 3.60 12.47
C HIS A 173 -7.02 2.53 13.58
N SER A 174 -6.61 1.30 13.27
CA SER A 174 -6.40 0.24 14.28
C SER A 174 -5.45 0.64 15.42
N TYR A 175 -4.58 1.63 15.18
CA TYR A 175 -3.59 2.13 16.13
C TYR A 175 -3.84 3.57 16.62
N ASP A 176 -4.91 4.23 16.17
CA ASP A 176 -5.22 5.62 16.52
C ASP A 176 -6.74 5.81 16.70
N GLN A 177 -7.16 6.01 17.96
CA GLN A 177 -8.56 6.28 18.36
C GLN A 177 -9.00 7.72 18.11
N LEU A 178 -8.19 8.57 17.43
CA LEU A 178 -8.51 9.99 17.19
C LEU A 178 -9.72 10.26 16.28
N GLY A 179 -10.53 9.25 15.93
CA GLY A 179 -11.84 9.44 15.27
C GLY A 179 -11.81 10.23 13.97
N ARG A 180 -10.65 10.32 13.31
CA ARG A 180 -10.47 11.17 12.12
C ARG A 180 -11.34 10.62 10.99
N ARG A 181 -12.23 11.46 10.45
CA ARG A 181 -13.04 11.15 9.27
C ARG A 181 -12.13 10.71 8.12
N ARG A 182 -12.46 9.57 7.49
CA ARG A 182 -11.79 9.10 6.28
C ARG A 182 -12.17 10.04 5.13
N ARG A 183 -11.17 10.64 4.49
CA ARG A 183 -11.37 11.74 3.50
C ARG A 183 -11.32 11.30 2.03
N GLN A 184 -10.95 10.04 1.76
CA GLN A 184 -10.65 9.53 0.42
C GLN A 184 -11.62 8.42 0.00
N VAL A 185 -12.82 8.41 0.59
CA VAL A 185 -13.77 7.29 0.42
C VAL A 185 -14.26 7.21 -1.02
N ASP A 186 -14.63 8.35 -1.61
CA ASP A 186 -15.17 8.40 -2.97
C ASP A 186 -14.11 8.04 -4.00
N GLU A 187 -12.88 8.54 -3.84
CA GLU A 187 -11.75 8.19 -4.71
C GLU A 187 -11.41 6.69 -4.61
N ASP A 188 -11.32 6.14 -3.39
CA ASP A 188 -11.03 4.71 -3.20
C ASP A 188 -12.16 3.85 -3.79
N ARG A 189 -13.42 4.24 -3.59
CA ARG A 189 -14.58 3.52 -4.15
C ARG A 189 -14.53 3.50 -5.67
N ALA A 190 -14.33 4.65 -6.30
CA ALA A 190 -14.28 4.75 -7.77
C ALA A 190 -13.21 3.82 -8.37
N VAL A 191 -12.00 3.83 -7.79
CA VAL A 191 -10.90 2.98 -8.28
C VAL A 191 -11.16 1.50 -8.00
N LEU A 192 -11.62 1.13 -6.79
CA LEU A 192 -11.86 -0.27 -6.48
C LEU A 192 -13.02 -0.86 -7.30
N THR A 193 -14.07 -0.08 -7.56
CA THR A 193 -15.16 -0.49 -8.46
C THR A 193 -14.67 -0.69 -9.89
N ALA A 194 -13.80 0.19 -10.40
CA ALA A 194 -13.20 0.01 -11.72
C ALA A 194 -12.30 -1.25 -11.79
N LEU A 195 -11.67 -1.62 -10.67
CA LEU A 195 -10.81 -2.81 -10.57
C LEU A 195 -11.56 -4.09 -10.19
N ALA A 196 -12.87 -4.06 -9.95
CA ALA A 196 -13.66 -5.25 -9.61
C ALA A 196 -13.49 -6.43 -10.61
N PRO A 197 -13.36 -6.21 -11.93
CA PRO A 197 -13.12 -7.30 -12.89
C PRO A 197 -11.71 -7.90 -12.89
N GLU A 198 -10.72 -7.29 -12.21
CA GLU A 198 -9.34 -7.77 -12.20
C GLU A 198 -9.21 -9.04 -11.34
N PRO A 199 -8.94 -10.22 -11.95
CA PRO A 199 -8.92 -11.48 -11.21
C PRO A 199 -7.82 -11.56 -10.16
N ARG A 200 -6.72 -10.81 -10.34
CA ARG A 200 -5.61 -10.81 -9.38
C ARG A 200 -5.88 -9.98 -8.14
N LEU A 201 -6.94 -9.17 -8.10
CA LEU A 201 -7.28 -8.35 -6.94
C LEU A 201 -8.38 -9.02 -6.11
N SER A 202 -8.20 -9.04 -4.79
CA SER A 202 -9.18 -9.51 -3.83
C SER A 202 -9.03 -8.79 -2.49
N THR A 203 -9.96 -9.02 -1.58
CA THR A 203 -9.91 -8.50 -0.21
C THR A 203 -10.25 -9.58 0.79
N SER A 204 -9.68 -9.53 2.00
CA SER A 204 -10.14 -10.33 3.13
C SER A 204 -11.27 -9.66 3.94
N GLU A 205 -11.59 -8.40 3.62
CA GLU A 205 -12.62 -7.61 4.30
C GLU A 205 -13.98 -7.75 3.61
N ALA A 206 -14.95 -8.42 4.26
CA ALA A 206 -16.29 -8.66 3.71
C ALA A 206 -17.03 -7.36 3.35
N ASP A 207 -16.95 -6.35 4.21
CA ASP A 207 -17.58 -5.04 3.95
C ASP A 207 -16.99 -4.39 2.70
N LEU A 208 -15.65 -4.45 2.54
CA LEU A 208 -14.99 -3.87 1.37
C LEU A 208 -15.40 -4.60 0.09
N ALA A 209 -15.50 -5.93 0.12
CA ALA A 209 -15.97 -6.72 -1.01
C ALA A 209 -17.38 -6.30 -1.43
N ALA A 210 -18.31 -6.21 -0.47
CA ALA A 210 -19.69 -5.79 -0.73
C ALA A 210 -19.78 -4.35 -1.26
N GLU A 211 -18.97 -3.44 -0.73
CA GLU A 211 -19.03 -2.01 -1.08
C GLU A 211 -18.34 -1.65 -2.41
N SER A 212 -17.35 -2.44 -2.84
CA SER A 212 -16.55 -2.14 -4.04
C SER A 212 -16.77 -3.12 -5.20
N GLY A 213 -17.31 -4.31 -4.92
CA GLY A 213 -17.52 -5.37 -5.91
C GLY A 213 -16.28 -6.23 -6.20
N ILE A 214 -15.13 -5.95 -5.56
CA ILE A 214 -13.96 -6.83 -5.64
C ILE A 214 -14.26 -8.17 -4.95
N ARG A 215 -13.63 -9.25 -5.43
CA ARG A 215 -13.86 -10.59 -4.85
C ARG A 215 -13.38 -10.67 -3.41
N LEU A 216 -14.17 -11.34 -2.56
CA LEU A 216 -13.69 -11.80 -1.27
C LEU A 216 -12.66 -12.91 -1.50
N TRP A 217 -11.53 -12.82 -0.83
CA TRP A 217 -10.46 -13.79 -0.93
C TRP A 217 -10.89 -15.11 -0.30
N SER A 218 -10.47 -16.21 -0.94
CA SER A 218 -10.62 -17.56 -0.41
C SER A 218 -9.31 -18.32 -0.66
N PRO A 219 -8.88 -19.19 0.27
CA PRO A 219 -7.72 -20.04 0.05
C PRO A 219 -8.00 -20.98 -1.12
N SER A 220 -7.01 -21.14 -1.99
CA SER A 220 -7.01 -22.15 -3.07
C SER A 220 -6.63 -23.52 -2.53
#